data_AF-A0A382QPW8-F1
#
_entry.id   AF-A0A382QPW8-F1
#
_cell.length_a   1.000
_cell.length_b   1.000
_cell.length_c   1.000
_cell.angle_alpha   90.00
_cell.angle_beta   90.00
_cell.angle_gamma   90.00
#
_symmetry.space_group_name_H-M   'P 1'
#
loop_
_entity.id
_entity.type
_entity.pdbx_description
1 polymer ?
#
loop_
_entity_poly.entity_id
_entity_poly.type
_entity_poly.pdbx_seq_one_letter_code
_entity_poly.pdbx_strand_id
1 'polypeptide(L)'
;MYLTLNICMRAIEFVYNEEGPASKALCKSSKPASELGASQLASCKSQGLRARSGKKSYKIGKKRVKVAGKTIKGKPYGGPLPLYSK
;
A
#
# COMPACT_ATOMS: atom_id res chain seq x y z
N MET A 1 11.67 -41.99 14.91
CA MET A 1 11.58 -40.94 15.94
C MET A 1 12.86 -40.11 15.83
N TYR A 2 12.92 -38.86 15.38
CA TYR A 2 11.92 -37.80 15.37
C TYR A 2 12.06 -36.95 14.10
N LEU A 3 10.91 -36.69 13.50
CA LEU A 3 10.70 -35.74 12.43
C LEU A 3 10.47 -34.37 13.08
N THR A 4 11.43 -33.44 13.07
CA THR A 4 11.15 -32.02 13.31
C THR A 4 12.24 -31.14 12.69
N LEU A 5 12.08 -30.90 11.39
CA LEU A 5 12.65 -29.75 10.70
C LEU A 5 12.44 -28.47 11.52
N ASN A 6 13.53 -27.76 11.83
CA ASN A 6 13.75 -26.37 11.41
C ASN A 6 12.56 -25.37 11.50
N ILE A 7 11.81 -25.35 12.61
CA ILE A 7 10.69 -24.41 12.83
C ILE A 7 11.15 -23.04 13.38
N CYS A 8 12.40 -22.90 13.85
CA CYS A 8 12.78 -21.72 14.63
C CYS A 8 13.23 -20.47 13.83
N MET A 9 13.46 -20.57 12.51
CA MET A 9 13.91 -19.41 11.69
C MET A 9 12.82 -18.79 10.79
N ARG A 10 11.54 -19.10 10.99
CA ARG A 10 10.46 -18.63 10.09
C ARG A 10 9.21 -18.08 10.78
N ALA A 11 9.19 -18.00 12.11
CA ALA A 11 7.97 -17.59 12.84
C ALA A 11 8.06 -16.20 13.50
N ILE A 12 9.25 -15.60 13.62
CA ILE A 12 9.40 -14.30 14.32
C ILE A 12 9.07 -13.10 13.40
N GLU A 13 9.10 -13.26 12.07
CA GLU A 13 8.71 -12.17 11.15
C GLU A 13 7.19 -12.04 10.92
N PHE A 14 6.35 -12.77 11.65
CA PHE A 14 4.89 -12.71 11.44
C PHE A 14 4.17 -11.67 12.32
N VAL A 15 4.77 -11.14 13.40
CA VAL A 15 4.03 -10.29 14.36
C VAL A 15 4.77 -9.00 14.67
N TYR A 16 4.88 -8.12 13.68
CA TYR A 16 4.85 -6.68 13.90
C TYR A 16 4.08 -6.03 12.74
N ASN A 17 2.82 -6.43 12.60
CA ASN A 17 1.85 -5.63 11.88
C ASN A 17 1.47 -4.50 12.86
N GLU A 18 2.17 -3.37 12.77
CA GLU A 18 1.67 -2.12 13.33
C GLU A 18 0.25 -1.96 12.78
N GLU A 19 -0.77 -2.18 13.62
CA GLU A 19 -2.18 -2.08 13.26
C GLU A 19 -2.49 -0.62 12.91
N GLY A 20 -2.17 -0.22 11.67
CA GLY A 20 -2.16 1.19 11.33
C GLY A 20 -1.79 1.50 9.89
N PRO A 21 -2.03 2.75 9.45
CA PRO A 21 -1.59 3.21 8.15
C PRO A 21 -0.06 3.14 8.06
N ALA A 22 0.47 2.71 6.91
CA ALA A 22 1.92 2.65 6.70
C ALA A 22 2.57 4.00 6.98
N SER A 23 3.69 3.99 7.72
CA SER A 23 4.37 5.22 8.13
C SER A 23 4.91 6.00 6.92
N LYS A 24 4.95 7.34 7.06
CA LYS A 24 5.49 8.21 6.00
C LYS A 24 6.94 7.89 5.66
N ALA A 25 7.74 7.53 6.67
CA ALA A 25 9.14 7.16 6.51
C ALA A 25 9.30 5.90 5.64
N LEU A 26 8.50 4.86 5.93
CA LEU A 26 8.51 3.62 5.13
C LEU A 26 8.07 3.88 3.68
N CYS A 27 7.02 4.67 3.48
CA CYS A 27 6.50 4.98 2.15
C CYS A 27 7.45 5.84 1.30
N LYS A 28 8.25 6.72 1.91
CA LYS A 28 9.22 7.60 1.24
C LYS A 28 10.63 7.02 1.15
N SER A 29 10.87 5.84 1.73
CA SER A 29 12.16 5.17 1.66
C SER A 29 12.56 4.83 0.22
N SER A 30 13.86 4.73 -0.02
CA SER A 30 14.46 4.29 -1.28
C SER A 30 14.20 2.80 -1.59
N LYS A 31 13.54 2.07 -0.67
CA LYS A 31 13.18 0.67 -0.89
C LYS A 31 12.29 0.53 -2.12
N PRO A 32 12.61 -0.38 -3.05
CA PRO A 32 11.77 -0.61 -4.22
C PRO A 32 10.43 -1.21 -3.81
N ALA A 33 9.43 -1.07 -4.69
CA ALA A 33 8.09 -1.60 -4.48
C ALA A 33 8.06 -3.13 -4.26
N SER A 34 9.01 -3.86 -4.86
CA SER A 34 9.13 -5.32 -4.76
C SER A 34 9.59 -5.80 -3.38
N GLU A 35 10.29 -4.95 -2.63
CA GLU A 35 10.75 -5.24 -1.27
C GLU A 35 9.75 -4.81 -0.20
N LEU A 36 8.72 -4.05 -0.57
CA LEU A 36 7.65 -3.66 0.36
C LEU A 36 6.56 -4.72 0.41
N GLY A 37 6.11 -5.04 1.62
CA GLY A 37 4.92 -5.87 1.81
C GLY A 37 3.71 -5.29 1.07
N ALA A 38 2.90 -6.17 0.47
CA ALA A 38 1.76 -5.76 -0.36
C ALA A 38 0.78 -4.85 0.40
N SER A 39 0.55 -5.13 1.69
CA SER A 39 -0.28 -4.32 2.59
C SER A 39 0.27 -2.90 2.77
N GLN A 40 1.56 -2.78 3.06
CA GLN A 40 2.24 -1.50 3.26
C GLN A 40 2.24 -0.68 1.98
N LEU A 41 2.58 -1.30 0.85
CA LEU A 41 2.58 -0.64 -0.46
C LEU A 41 1.19 -0.14 -0.87
N ALA A 42 0.13 -0.92 -0.60
CA ALA A 42 -1.25 -0.49 -0.82
C ALA A 42 -1.63 0.70 0.08
N SER A 43 -1.22 0.68 1.34
CA SER A 43 -1.43 1.78 2.28
C SER A 43 -0.71 3.06 1.83
N CYS A 44 0.57 2.97 1.44
CA CYS A 44 1.35 4.09 0.92
C CYS A 44 0.72 4.75 -0.32
N LYS A 45 0.20 3.93 -1.25
CA LYS A 45 -0.51 4.43 -2.45
C LYS A 45 -1.84 5.08 -2.10
N SER A 46 -2.55 4.56 -1.10
CA SER A 46 -3.83 5.10 -0.66
C SER A 46 -3.66 6.46 0.04
N GLN A 47 -2.58 6.61 0.82
CA GLN A 47 -2.15 7.85 1.43
C GLN A 47 -1.57 8.88 0.45
N GLY A 48 -1.40 8.52 -0.84
CA GLY A 48 -0.78 9.36 -1.87
C GLY A 48 0.72 9.59 -1.67
N LEU A 49 1.40 8.76 -0.88
CA LEU A 49 2.83 8.85 -0.61
C LEU A 49 3.69 8.12 -1.65
N ARG A 50 3.08 7.22 -2.43
CA ARG A 50 3.66 6.61 -3.62
C ARG A 50 2.68 6.68 -4.79
N ALA A 51 3.22 6.72 -6.01
CA ALA A 51 2.42 6.74 -7.23
C ALA A 51 1.56 5.47 -7.35
N ARG A 52 0.32 5.63 -7.80
CA ARG A 52 -0.57 4.49 -8.04
C ARG A 52 -0.14 3.74 -9.31
N SER A 53 -0.18 2.42 -9.25
CA SER A 53 0.12 1.53 -10.37
C SER A 53 -1.16 1.13 -11.13
N GLY A 54 -0.99 0.59 -12.34
CA GLY A 54 -2.07 0.10 -13.19
C GLY A 54 -2.63 1.16 -14.14
N LYS A 55 -3.79 0.89 -14.76
CA LYS A 55 -4.42 1.79 -15.76
C LYS A 55 -5.78 2.35 -15.29
N LYS A 56 -6.08 2.26 -13.98
CA LYS A 56 -7.38 2.67 -13.44
C LYS A 56 -7.59 4.18 -13.63
N SER A 57 -8.84 4.54 -13.94
CA SER A 57 -9.30 5.92 -14.00
C SER A 57 -10.49 6.09 -13.05
N TYR A 58 -10.54 7.23 -12.37
CA TYR A 58 -11.61 7.54 -11.42
C TYR A 58 -12.30 8.83 -11.85
N LYS A 59 -13.60 8.90 -11.60
CA LYS A 59 -14.37 10.12 -11.77
C LYS A 59 -14.11 11.02 -10.57
N ILE A 60 -13.44 12.14 -10.80
CA ILE A 60 -13.17 13.17 -9.81
C ILE A 60 -14.01 14.38 -10.22
N GLY A 61 -15.07 14.64 -9.47
CA GLY A 61 -16.10 15.62 -9.86
C GLY A 61 -16.75 15.26 -11.20
N LYS A 62 -16.63 16.15 -12.19
CA LYS A 62 -17.19 15.97 -13.54
C LYS A 62 -16.22 15.32 -14.56
N LYS A 63 -14.94 15.13 -14.20
CA LYS A 63 -13.89 14.65 -15.13
C LYS A 63 -13.41 13.25 -14.75
N ARG A 64 -13.10 12.40 -15.73
CA ARG A 64 -12.39 11.12 -15.50
C ARG A 64 -10.89 11.36 -15.58
N VAL A 65 -10.18 11.01 -14.52
CA VAL A 65 -8.73 11.19 -14.41
C VAL A 65 -8.07 9.82 -14.29
N LYS A 66 -7.08 9.55 -15.14
CA LYS A 66 -6.17 8.40 -14.98
C LYS A 66 -5.34 8.62 -13.71
N VAL A 67 -5.40 7.67 -12.78
CA VAL A 67 -4.65 7.75 -11.52
C VAL A 67 -3.30 7.04 -11.60
N ALA A 68 -3.11 6.24 -12.64
CA ALA A 68 -1.84 5.63 -13.01
C ALA A 68 -0.70 6.66 -13.00
N GLY A 69 0.39 6.37 -12.29
CA GLY A 69 1.56 7.23 -12.21
C GLY A 69 1.39 8.48 -11.33
N LYS A 70 0.20 8.73 -10.75
CA LYS A 70 -0.07 9.91 -9.93
C LYS A 70 -0.12 9.59 -8.44
N THR A 71 0.30 10.55 -7.62
CA THR A 71 0.28 10.52 -6.15
C THR A 71 -1.03 11.12 -5.61
N ILE A 72 -2.17 10.52 -5.98
CA ILE A 72 -3.50 11.00 -5.56
C ILE A 72 -3.94 10.28 -4.29
N LYS A 73 -4.23 11.06 -3.25
CA LYS A 73 -4.75 10.58 -1.96
C LYS A 73 -6.17 10.01 -2.11
N GLY A 74 -6.47 8.97 -1.35
CA GLY A 74 -7.83 8.45 -1.16
C GLY A 74 -8.69 9.40 -0.33
N LYS A 75 -10.02 9.31 -0.47
CA LYS A 75 -10.98 10.04 0.38
C LYS A 75 -10.76 9.85 1.88
N PRO A 76 -10.42 8.65 2.41
CA PRO A 76 -10.08 8.48 3.83
C PRO A 76 -8.90 9.35 4.31
N TYR A 77 -8.02 9.73 3.39
CA TYR A 77 -6.84 10.55 3.66
C TYR A 77 -7.02 12.02 3.20
N GLY A 78 -8.26 12.48 3.05
CA GLY A 78 -8.61 13.83 2.61
C GLY A 78 -8.41 14.09 1.11
N GLY A 79 -8.27 13.04 0.31
CA GLY A 79 -8.04 13.16 -1.13
C GLY A 79 -9.31 13.17 -1.99
N PRO A 80 -9.20 13.58 -3.26
CA PRO A 80 -10.34 13.71 -4.18
C PRO A 80 -10.84 12.36 -4.72
N LEU A 81 -10.17 11.26 -4.37
CA LEU A 81 -10.47 9.95 -4.94
C LEU A 81 -11.59 9.23 -4.17
N PRO A 82 -12.70 8.84 -4.82
CA PRO A 82 -13.82 8.21 -4.13
C PRO A 82 -13.42 6.87 -3.48
N LEU A 83 -14.06 6.55 -2.35
CA LEU A 83 -13.80 5.34 -1.56
C LEU A 83 -14.17 4.05 -2.33
N TYR A 84 -15.21 4.11 -3.16
CA TYR A 84 -15.67 3.01 -3.99
C TYR A 84 -15.60 3.37 -5.48
N SER A 85 -15.34 2.36 -6.31
CA SER A 85 -15.43 2.45 -7.76
C SER A 85 -16.85 2.06 -8.15
N LYS A 86 -17.55 2.90 -8.92
CA LYS A 86 -18.79 2.52 -9.60
C LYS A 86 -18.44 2.07 -11.01
#